data_AF-A0A520QDK7-F1
#
_entry.id   AF-A0A520QDK7-F1
#
_cell.length_a   1.000
_cell.length_b   1.000
_cell.length_c   1.000
_cell.angle_alpha   90.00
_cell.angle_beta   90.00
_cell.angle_gamma   90.00
#
_symmetry.space_group_name_H-M   'P 1'
#
loop_
_entity.id
_entity.type
_entity.pdbx_description
1 polymer ?
#
loop_
_entity_poly.entity_id
_entity_poly.type
_entity_poly.pdbx_seq_one_letter_code
_entity_poly.pdbx_strand_id
1 'polypeptide(L)'
;MNALKIMLFSALLIELAGCSTPQTSENSAPSVRSQTSSEPQDRLSVVWGVLLNTFDGMGHEMAAQRMAQTCRSMSPILNNTWIHSKRRGSSVLIGRFRAAEDPAARRLLRDVRAIERNGRAVFPRPMLVRIDPRKHPEDFGEMELLRVRGLFPDQTLYTLQVEVWSDFGTGELSASQVRARAEEVCARLRREGWTAYVHHEVDRVISSVTVGLYDNRSIDAESGLDLDAALIRARKRFPHHLVNGEELQEPIDPRRPALGTRRQAPQLVEVPKL
;
A
#
# COMPACT_ATOMS: atom_id res chain seq x y z
N MET A 1 8.69 35.25 -22.98
CA MET A 1 8.53 35.65 -24.39
C MET A 1 8.96 34.49 -25.28
N ASN A 2 8.04 34.06 -26.15
CA ASN A 2 8.15 33.23 -27.35
C ASN A 2 8.78 31.82 -27.19
N ALA A 3 8.02 30.73 -27.03
CA ALA A 3 7.09 30.09 -27.97
C ALA A 3 7.76 29.56 -29.25
N LEU A 4 7.71 28.23 -29.45
CA LEU A 4 7.58 27.66 -30.79
C LEU A 4 6.72 26.40 -30.74
N LYS A 5 5.50 26.54 -31.28
CA LYS A 5 4.56 25.48 -31.64
C LYS A 5 5.05 24.80 -32.91
N ILE A 6 4.90 23.48 -33.01
CA ILE A 6 4.73 22.81 -34.30
C ILE A 6 3.54 21.86 -34.18
N MET A 7 2.52 22.15 -34.97
CA MET A 7 1.39 21.29 -35.31
C MET A 7 1.21 21.37 -36.82
N LEU A 8 0.45 20.40 -37.34
CA LEU A 8 -0.11 20.24 -38.69
C LEU A 8 0.80 19.50 -39.69
N PHE A 9 0.34 18.64 -40.58
CA PHE A 9 -0.97 18.07 -40.98
C PHE A 9 -0.61 16.95 -42.00
N SER A 10 -1.53 16.02 -42.32
CA SER A 10 -1.89 15.67 -43.72
C SER A 10 -2.84 14.48 -43.76
N ALA A 11 -4.00 14.71 -44.39
CA ALA A 11 -4.95 13.70 -44.84
C ALA A 11 -4.88 13.64 -46.37
N LEU A 12 -5.06 12.46 -46.98
CA LEU A 12 -5.69 12.35 -48.29
C LEU A 12 -6.25 10.94 -48.57
N LEU A 13 -7.48 10.95 -49.07
CA LEU A 13 -8.28 9.87 -49.64
C LEU A 13 -7.68 9.27 -50.92
N ILE A 14 -8.14 8.06 -51.29
CA ILE A 14 -8.72 7.72 -52.61
C ILE A 14 -9.44 6.35 -52.50
N GLU A 15 -10.72 6.32 -52.90
CA GLU A 15 -11.47 5.11 -53.27
C GLU A 15 -11.23 4.74 -54.73
N LEU A 16 -11.35 3.45 -55.07
CA LEU A 16 -11.93 3.00 -56.35
C LEU A 16 -12.54 1.58 -56.21
N ALA A 17 -13.68 1.40 -56.86
CA ALA A 17 -14.64 0.29 -56.74
C ALA A 17 -14.31 -0.96 -57.57
N GLY A 18 -14.97 -2.09 -57.27
CA GLY A 18 -15.09 -3.22 -58.21
C GLY A 18 -15.65 -4.55 -57.67
N CYS A 19 -16.96 -4.77 -57.88
CA CYS A 19 -17.67 -6.03 -58.25
C CYS A 19 -17.86 -7.25 -57.30
N SER A 20 -19.16 -7.53 -57.07
CA SER A 20 -19.92 -8.79 -57.03
C SER A 20 -19.68 -9.91 -55.98
N THR A 21 -20.76 -10.15 -55.21
CA THR A 21 -21.12 -11.25 -54.29
C THR A 21 -21.67 -12.51 -55.00
N PRO A 22 -22.11 -13.60 -54.31
CA PRO A 22 -21.80 -14.16 -52.97
C PRO A 22 -21.54 -15.70 -52.97
N GLN A 23 -21.02 -16.28 -51.88
CA GLN A 23 -21.64 -17.43 -51.16
C GLN A 23 -20.77 -18.01 -50.02
N THR A 24 -21.48 -18.35 -48.94
CA THR A 24 -21.20 -19.36 -47.88
C THR A 24 -20.16 -19.10 -46.77
N SER A 25 -20.74 -18.78 -45.61
CA SER A 25 -20.57 -19.45 -44.29
C SER A 25 -19.18 -19.69 -43.70
N GLU A 26 -19.05 -19.16 -42.48
CA GLU A 26 -18.36 -19.76 -41.33
C GLU A 26 -16.83 -19.87 -41.41
N ASN A 27 -16.14 -18.88 -40.83
CA ASN A 27 -15.47 -19.13 -39.56
C ASN A 27 -14.88 -17.85 -38.93
N SER A 28 -15.28 -17.67 -37.68
CA SER A 28 -14.88 -16.66 -36.73
C SER A 28 -13.36 -16.58 -36.53
N ALA A 29 -12.75 -15.44 -36.90
CA ALA A 29 -11.45 -15.05 -36.37
C ALA A 29 -11.64 -14.56 -34.92
N PRO A 30 -10.79 -14.98 -33.96
CA PRO A 30 -10.87 -14.45 -32.61
C PRO A 30 -10.39 -12.99 -32.63
N SER A 31 -11.32 -12.09 -32.31
CA SER A 31 -11.04 -10.70 -32.00
C SER A 31 -9.97 -10.65 -30.90
N VAL A 32 -8.77 -10.17 -31.24
CA VAL A 32 -7.71 -9.83 -30.29
C VAL A 32 -8.25 -8.68 -29.45
N ARG A 33 -8.92 -9.06 -28.35
CA ARG A 33 -9.35 -8.14 -27.31
C ARG A 33 -8.08 -7.64 -26.67
N SER A 34 -7.70 -6.40 -26.98
CA SER A 34 -6.67 -5.66 -26.27
C SER A 34 -6.97 -5.74 -24.78
N GLN A 35 -6.28 -6.63 -24.10
CA GLN A 35 -6.22 -6.67 -22.65
C GLN A 35 -5.43 -5.45 -22.25
N THR A 36 -6.12 -4.35 -21.98
CA THR A 36 -5.60 -3.33 -21.09
C THR A 36 -5.27 -4.04 -19.79
N SER A 37 -3.98 -4.27 -19.58
CA SER A 37 -3.40 -4.71 -18.32
C SER A 37 -3.75 -3.67 -17.27
N SER A 38 -4.91 -3.86 -16.64
CA SER A 38 -5.22 -3.24 -15.36
C SER A 38 -4.27 -3.89 -14.36
N GLU A 39 -3.27 -3.11 -13.95
CA GLU A 39 -2.27 -3.49 -12.95
C GLU A 39 -2.93 -4.12 -11.70
N PRO A 40 -2.20 -4.93 -10.92
CA PRO A 40 -2.67 -5.47 -9.63
C PRO A 40 -3.03 -4.40 -8.58
N GLN A 41 -2.78 -3.11 -8.87
CA GLN A 41 -2.81 -1.97 -7.95
C GLN A 41 -4.16 -1.69 -7.28
N ASP A 42 -5.28 -2.06 -7.89
CA ASP A 42 -6.61 -1.77 -7.33
C ASP A 42 -7.04 -2.77 -6.22
N ARG A 43 -6.27 -3.86 -6.01
CA ARG A 43 -6.62 -4.91 -5.03
C ARG A 43 -6.30 -4.55 -3.58
N LEU A 44 -5.39 -3.60 -3.35
CA LEU A 44 -5.02 -3.12 -2.02
C LEU A 44 -5.64 -1.74 -1.72
N SER A 45 -6.80 -1.44 -2.29
CA SER A 45 -7.47 -0.17 -2.03
C SER A 45 -7.95 -0.12 -0.58
N VAL A 46 -7.27 0.71 0.20
CA VAL A 46 -7.73 1.21 1.49
C VAL A 46 -9.18 1.69 1.33
N VAL A 47 -10.08 1.18 2.17
CA VAL A 47 -11.51 1.52 2.10
C VAL A 47 -11.91 2.32 3.34
N TRP A 48 -12.47 3.51 3.15
CA TRP A 48 -13.14 4.25 4.21
C TRP A 48 -14.58 3.77 4.39
N GLY A 49 -15.04 3.67 5.63
CA GLY A 49 -16.41 3.32 5.96
C GLY A 49 -16.90 4.04 7.21
N VAL A 50 -18.21 4.18 7.36
CA VAL A 50 -18.82 4.68 8.61
C VAL A 50 -18.93 3.53 9.58
N LEU A 51 -18.21 3.62 10.70
CA LEU A 51 -18.26 2.65 11.78
C LEU A 51 -19.58 2.79 12.54
N LEU A 52 -20.32 1.68 12.65
CA LEU A 52 -21.57 1.62 13.39
C LEU A 52 -21.35 1.03 14.80
N ASN A 53 -20.56 -0.04 14.89
CA ASN A 53 -20.23 -0.66 16.16
C ASN A 53 -18.96 -1.53 16.07
N THR A 54 -18.35 -1.82 17.22
CA THR A 54 -17.20 -2.72 17.37
C THR A 54 -17.52 -3.79 18.41
N PHE A 55 -17.02 -5.00 18.18
CA PHE A 55 -17.17 -6.14 19.06
C PHE A 55 -15.79 -6.75 19.30
N ASP A 56 -15.54 -7.20 20.53
CA ASP A 56 -14.32 -7.87 20.95
C ASP A 56 -14.65 -9.17 21.72
N GLY A 57 -13.61 -9.87 22.16
CA GLY A 57 -13.76 -11.09 22.95
C GLY A 57 -14.25 -12.32 22.16
N MET A 58 -14.52 -13.41 22.87
CA MET A 58 -14.98 -14.65 22.26
C MET A 58 -16.37 -14.45 21.64
N GLY A 59 -16.53 -14.82 20.36
CA GLY A 59 -17.81 -14.67 19.64
C GLY A 59 -18.06 -13.28 19.04
N HIS A 60 -17.03 -12.40 18.99
CA HIS A 60 -17.13 -11.08 18.36
C HIS A 60 -17.72 -11.12 16.94
N GLU A 61 -17.38 -12.15 16.16
CA GLU A 61 -17.88 -12.31 14.78
C GLU A 61 -19.39 -12.55 14.74
N MET A 62 -19.90 -13.46 15.59
CA MET A 62 -21.34 -13.72 15.66
C MET A 62 -22.11 -12.50 16.15
N ALA A 63 -21.55 -11.74 17.10
CA ALA A 63 -22.15 -10.49 17.57
C ALA A 63 -22.23 -9.45 16.47
N ALA A 64 -21.15 -9.29 15.69
CA ALA A 64 -21.12 -8.40 14.52
C ALA A 64 -22.13 -8.84 13.44
N GLN A 65 -22.27 -10.14 13.18
CA GLN A 65 -23.25 -10.68 12.24
C GLN A 65 -24.69 -10.37 12.66
N ARG A 66 -25.04 -10.59 13.93
CA ARG A 66 -26.37 -10.24 14.47
C ARG A 66 -26.64 -8.75 14.37
N MET A 67 -25.66 -7.91 14.68
CA MET A 67 -25.80 -6.46 14.55
C MET A 67 -26.00 -6.04 13.09
N ALA A 68 -25.22 -6.59 12.14
CA ALA A 68 -25.38 -6.29 10.71
C ALA A 68 -26.78 -6.69 10.22
N GLN A 69 -27.28 -7.86 10.61
CA GLN A 69 -28.65 -8.30 10.28
C GLN A 69 -29.71 -7.35 10.86
N THR A 70 -29.53 -6.93 12.12
CA THR A 70 -30.41 -5.95 12.78
C THR A 70 -30.42 -4.62 12.03
N CYS A 71 -29.24 -4.12 11.63
CA CYS A 71 -29.11 -2.88 10.87
C CYS A 71 -29.89 -2.95 9.54
N ARG A 72 -29.73 -4.03 8.78
CA ARG A 72 -30.44 -4.22 7.50
C ARG A 72 -31.96 -4.23 7.66
N SER A 73 -32.48 -4.75 8.78
CA SER A 73 -33.91 -4.73 9.06
C SER A 73 -34.46 -3.37 9.51
N MET A 74 -33.59 -2.45 9.92
CA MET A 74 -33.99 -1.22 10.61
C MET A 74 -34.26 -0.05 9.66
N SER A 75 -33.45 0.10 8.60
CA SER A 75 -33.57 1.22 7.67
C SER A 75 -32.97 0.87 6.31
N PRO A 76 -33.58 1.31 5.18
CA PRO A 76 -33.00 1.12 3.86
C PRO A 76 -31.59 1.70 3.72
N ILE A 77 -31.28 2.78 4.45
CA ILE A 77 -29.94 3.39 4.48
C ILE A 77 -28.90 2.38 4.97
N LEU A 78 -29.29 1.43 5.83
CA LEU A 78 -28.44 0.44 6.49
C LEU A 78 -28.32 -0.91 5.75
N ASN A 79 -28.93 -1.04 4.56
CA ASN A 79 -28.95 -2.30 3.81
C ASN A 79 -27.56 -2.80 3.40
N ASN A 80 -26.64 -1.89 3.10
CA ASN A 80 -25.29 -2.22 2.64
C ASN A 80 -24.25 -2.27 3.78
N THR A 81 -24.68 -2.70 4.97
CA THR A 81 -23.78 -2.96 6.09
C THR A 81 -22.89 -4.18 5.82
N TRP A 82 -21.63 -4.04 6.20
CA TRP A 82 -20.61 -5.06 6.03
C TRP A 82 -19.75 -5.19 7.30
N ILE A 83 -19.03 -6.30 7.40
CA ILE A 83 -18.24 -6.63 8.59
C ILE A 83 -16.77 -6.66 8.21
N HIS A 84 -15.93 -6.05 9.04
CA HIS A 84 -14.49 -6.19 8.99
C HIS A 84 -14.03 -6.92 10.25
N SER A 85 -13.50 -8.14 10.11
CA SER A 85 -13.01 -8.95 11.22
C SER A 85 -11.48 -8.99 11.26
N LYS A 86 -10.94 -8.83 12.46
CA LYS A 86 -9.54 -9.11 12.81
C LYS A 86 -9.50 -10.17 13.91
N ARG A 87 -8.31 -10.69 14.22
CA ARG A 87 -8.12 -11.76 15.22
C ARG A 87 -8.74 -11.49 16.60
N ARG A 88 -8.84 -10.22 17.01
CA ARG A 88 -9.29 -9.82 18.35
C ARG A 88 -10.61 -9.04 18.37
N GLY A 89 -11.28 -8.90 17.23
CA GLY A 89 -12.51 -8.13 17.17
C GLY A 89 -13.08 -7.95 15.76
N SER A 90 -14.34 -7.54 15.71
CA SER A 90 -15.08 -7.26 14.49
C SER A 90 -15.72 -5.89 14.53
N SER A 91 -15.69 -5.20 13.40
CA SER A 91 -16.36 -3.92 13.20
C SER A 91 -17.53 -4.09 12.23
N VAL A 92 -18.66 -3.48 12.55
CA VAL A 92 -19.80 -3.35 11.63
C VAL A 92 -19.76 -1.96 11.02
N LEU A 93 -19.72 -1.92 9.69
CA LEU A 93 -19.50 -0.72 8.91
C LEU A 93 -20.58 -0.53 7.86
N ILE A 94 -20.67 0.70 7.35
CA ILE A 94 -21.49 1.01 6.19
C ILE A 94 -20.80 1.99 5.23
N GLY A 95 -21.11 1.83 3.95
CA GLY A 95 -20.45 2.59 2.89
C GLY A 95 -19.04 2.09 2.62
N ARG A 96 -18.55 2.39 1.42
CA ARG A 96 -17.18 2.17 0.98
C ARG A 96 -16.75 3.38 0.19
N PHE A 97 -15.74 4.09 0.68
CA PHE A 97 -15.28 5.35 0.11
C PHE A 97 -13.78 5.32 -0.08
N ARG A 98 -13.27 6.11 -1.02
CA ARG A 98 -11.83 6.20 -1.29
C ARG A 98 -11.10 7.14 -0.34
N ALA A 99 -11.79 8.09 0.26
CA ALA A 99 -11.22 9.10 1.16
C ALA A 99 -12.20 9.49 2.27
N ALA A 100 -11.69 10.06 3.36
CA ALA A 100 -12.52 10.57 4.45
C ALA A 100 -13.31 11.84 4.05
N GLU A 101 -12.77 12.60 3.11
CA GLU A 101 -13.31 13.87 2.64
C GLU A 101 -14.41 13.71 1.60
N ASP A 102 -14.64 12.48 1.12
CA ASP A 102 -15.65 12.16 0.13
C ASP A 102 -17.02 12.74 0.55
N PRO A 103 -17.64 13.62 -0.27
CA PRO A 103 -18.94 14.21 0.04
C PRO A 103 -20.02 13.17 0.33
N ALA A 104 -19.98 12.01 -0.34
CA ALA A 104 -20.90 10.91 -0.09
C ALA A 104 -20.67 10.26 1.29
N ALA A 105 -19.40 10.14 1.72
CA ALA A 105 -19.04 9.65 3.05
C ALA A 105 -19.56 10.58 4.15
N ARG A 106 -19.38 11.89 3.97
CA ARG A 106 -19.88 12.91 4.91
C ARG A 106 -21.40 12.93 4.98
N ARG A 107 -22.07 12.76 3.84
CA ARG A 107 -23.55 12.65 3.79
C ARG A 107 -24.02 11.42 4.54
N LEU A 108 -23.46 10.23 4.23
CA LEU A 108 -23.83 9.00 4.91
C LEU A 108 -23.60 9.08 6.43
N LEU A 109 -22.49 9.67 6.87
CA LEU A 109 -22.23 9.88 8.29
C LEU A 109 -23.29 10.75 8.98
N ARG A 110 -23.75 11.83 8.31
CA ARG A 110 -24.86 12.65 8.83
C ARG A 110 -26.17 11.87 8.89
N ASP A 111 -26.47 11.12 7.83
CA ASP A 111 -27.70 10.32 7.76
C ASP A 111 -27.73 9.26 8.86
N VAL A 112 -26.60 8.57 9.13
CA VAL A 112 -26.46 7.60 10.22
C VAL A 112 -26.62 8.26 11.60
N ARG A 113 -26.08 9.47 11.80
CA ARG A 113 -26.23 10.22 13.06
C ARG A 113 -27.68 10.60 13.35
N ALA A 114 -28.49 10.81 12.30
CA ALA A 114 -29.90 11.16 12.43
C ALA A 114 -30.81 9.95 12.70
N ILE A 115 -30.27 8.72 12.72
CA ILE A 115 -31.08 7.52 13.01
C ILE A 115 -31.35 7.46 14.51
N GLU A 116 -32.61 7.68 14.86
CA GLU A 116 -33.10 7.63 16.23
C GLU A 116 -34.19 6.58 16.42
N ARG A 117 -34.27 6.03 17.63
CA ARG A 117 -35.36 5.18 18.07
C ARG A 117 -35.77 5.61 19.48
N ASN A 118 -37.05 5.93 19.66
CA ASN A 118 -37.60 6.43 20.93
C ASN A 118 -36.85 7.68 21.45
N GLY A 119 -36.50 8.61 20.55
CA GLY A 119 -35.78 9.85 20.88
C GLY A 119 -34.33 9.65 21.32
N ARG A 120 -33.72 8.49 21.02
CA ARG A 120 -32.31 8.21 21.28
C ARG A 120 -31.60 7.80 20.00
N ALA A 121 -30.40 8.32 19.78
CA ALA A 121 -29.54 7.91 18.69
C ALA A 121 -29.26 6.40 18.76
N VAL A 122 -29.53 5.68 17.66
CA VAL A 122 -29.25 4.25 17.56
C VAL A 122 -27.75 4.00 17.56
N PHE A 123 -27.00 4.86 16.88
CA PHE A 123 -25.54 4.85 16.84
C PHE A 123 -25.05 6.09 17.57
N PRO A 124 -24.58 5.99 18.82
CA PRO A 124 -24.19 7.17 19.60
C PRO A 124 -22.87 7.78 19.16
N ARG A 125 -22.00 7.01 18.48
CA ARG A 125 -20.65 7.45 18.05
C ARG A 125 -20.27 6.98 16.65
N PRO A 126 -21.09 7.23 15.61
CA PRO A 126 -20.70 6.92 14.25
C PRO A 126 -19.55 7.84 13.84
N MET A 127 -18.55 7.26 13.22
CA MET A 127 -17.37 7.97 12.74
C MET A 127 -16.87 7.33 11.45
N LEU A 128 -16.26 8.13 10.58
CA LEU A 128 -15.54 7.61 9.43
C LEU A 128 -14.23 6.97 9.92
N VAL A 129 -14.04 5.71 9.56
CA VAL A 129 -12.83 4.97 9.85
C VAL A 129 -12.23 4.45 8.56
N ARG A 130 -10.91 4.41 8.54
CA ARG A 130 -10.16 3.78 7.49
C ARG A 130 -10.05 2.29 7.79
N ILE A 131 -10.40 1.46 6.81
CA ILE A 131 -10.30 0.01 6.88
C ILE A 131 -9.25 -0.43 5.87
N ASP A 132 -8.13 -0.87 6.41
CA ASP A 132 -7.12 -1.54 5.62
C ASP A 132 -7.61 -2.98 5.36
N PRO A 133 -7.72 -3.42 4.10
CA PRO A 133 -8.10 -4.79 3.81
C PRO A 133 -7.12 -5.76 4.47
N ARG A 134 -7.59 -6.97 4.76
CA ARG A 134 -6.68 -8.03 5.21
C ARG A 134 -5.65 -8.24 4.10
N LYS A 135 -4.39 -8.02 4.45
CA LYS A 135 -3.27 -8.12 3.52
C LYS A 135 -2.88 -9.59 3.41
N HIS A 136 -2.83 -10.11 2.20
CA HIS A 136 -2.28 -11.42 1.91
C HIS A 136 -0.94 -11.27 1.16
N PRO A 137 0.05 -12.15 1.37
CA PRO A 137 1.33 -12.08 0.67
C PRO A 137 1.20 -12.01 -0.85
N GLU A 138 0.22 -12.70 -1.42
CA GLU A 138 -0.09 -12.74 -2.85
C GLU A 138 -0.65 -11.42 -3.41
N ASP A 139 -1.13 -10.52 -2.55
CA ASP A 139 -1.63 -9.19 -2.96
C ASP A 139 -0.47 -8.23 -3.32
N PHE A 140 0.76 -8.57 -2.91
CA PHE A 140 1.93 -7.70 -3.06
C PHE A 140 2.75 -8.05 -4.29
N GLY A 141 3.36 -7.05 -4.93
CA GLY A 141 4.31 -7.24 -6.03
C GLY A 141 5.56 -8.02 -5.60
N GLU A 142 6.31 -8.56 -6.57
CA GLU A 142 7.47 -9.44 -6.30
C GLU A 142 8.60 -8.80 -5.48
N MET A 143 8.71 -7.47 -5.57
CA MET A 143 9.73 -6.71 -4.83
C MET A 143 9.28 -6.29 -3.44
N GLU A 144 7.99 -6.36 -3.13
CA GLU A 144 7.49 -5.86 -1.85
C GLU A 144 7.88 -6.80 -0.70
N LEU A 145 8.44 -6.22 0.37
CA LEU A 145 8.98 -6.90 1.52
C LEU A 145 7.93 -7.77 2.22
N LEU A 146 6.68 -7.30 2.33
CA LEU A 146 5.59 -8.07 2.93
C LEU A 146 5.31 -9.40 2.23
N ARG A 147 5.69 -9.57 0.96
CA ARG A 147 5.55 -10.85 0.24
C ARG A 147 6.35 -11.99 0.87
N VAL A 148 7.44 -11.66 1.58
CA VAL A 148 8.27 -12.64 2.32
C VAL A 148 7.44 -13.41 3.36
N ARG A 149 6.36 -12.82 3.87
CA ARG A 149 5.46 -13.46 4.84
C ARG A 149 4.67 -14.64 4.27
N GLY A 150 4.64 -14.83 2.94
CA GLY A 150 4.12 -16.05 2.33
C GLY A 150 5.01 -17.28 2.61
N LEU A 151 6.32 -17.09 2.76
CA LEU A 151 7.28 -18.15 3.05
C LEU A 151 7.56 -18.27 4.55
N PHE A 152 7.52 -17.14 5.26
CA PHE A 152 7.89 -17.04 6.68
C PHE A 152 6.80 -16.30 7.48
N PRO A 153 5.61 -16.92 7.68
CA PRO A 153 4.45 -16.23 8.25
C PRO A 153 4.69 -15.75 9.69
N ASP A 154 5.27 -16.59 10.55
CA ASP A 154 5.40 -16.32 11.99
C ASP A 154 6.84 -16.09 12.47
N GLN A 155 7.84 -16.30 11.61
CA GLN A 155 9.25 -16.18 11.98
C GLN A 155 9.66 -14.71 12.16
N THR A 156 10.37 -14.38 13.24
CA THR A 156 11.02 -13.07 13.35
C THR A 156 12.18 -13.01 12.37
N LEU A 157 12.10 -12.06 11.43
CA LEU A 157 13.09 -11.82 10.40
C LEU A 157 13.49 -10.35 10.43
N TYR A 158 14.70 -10.09 10.03
CA TYR A 158 15.30 -8.78 9.92
C TYR A 158 15.83 -8.54 8.51
N THR A 159 15.93 -7.29 8.11
CA THR A 159 16.50 -6.88 6.83
C THR A 159 17.28 -5.58 7.00
N LEU A 160 18.34 -5.38 6.21
CA LEU A 160 19.16 -4.18 6.31
C LEU A 160 18.52 -3.06 5.48
N GLN A 161 17.98 -2.03 6.12
CA GLN A 161 17.47 -0.85 5.44
C GLN A 161 18.64 0.01 4.97
N VAL A 162 18.80 0.10 3.65
CA VAL A 162 19.92 0.80 3.02
C VAL A 162 19.53 2.17 2.50
N GLU A 163 18.25 2.37 2.20
CA GLU A 163 17.77 3.63 1.64
C GLU A 163 16.29 3.86 1.96
N VAL A 164 15.90 5.12 2.14
CA VAL A 164 14.52 5.56 2.35
C VAL A 164 14.17 6.67 1.38
N TRP A 165 13.02 6.55 0.74
CA TRP A 165 12.44 7.59 -0.11
C TRP A 165 11.21 8.19 0.56
N SER A 166 11.13 9.50 0.63
CA SER A 166 9.95 10.22 1.11
C SER A 166 9.97 11.67 0.65
N ASP A 167 8.79 12.25 0.56
CA ASP A 167 8.60 13.69 0.43
C ASP A 167 8.87 14.44 1.75
N PHE A 168 8.83 13.74 2.91
CA PHE A 168 8.95 14.36 4.25
C PHE A 168 8.03 15.57 4.48
N GLY A 169 6.96 15.71 3.68
CA GLY A 169 6.00 16.81 3.74
C GLY A 169 6.45 18.09 3.04
N THR A 170 7.50 18.07 2.21
CA THR A 170 7.97 19.24 1.44
C THR A 170 7.07 19.56 0.24
N GLY A 171 6.36 18.55 -0.29
CA GLY A 171 5.55 18.64 -1.50
C GLY A 171 6.37 18.58 -2.81
N GLU A 172 7.66 18.28 -2.74
CA GLU A 172 8.57 18.19 -3.89
C GLU A 172 8.45 16.87 -4.63
N LEU A 173 8.08 15.79 -3.93
CA LEU A 173 7.89 14.46 -4.48
C LEU A 173 6.44 14.00 -4.30
N SER A 174 5.81 13.59 -5.39
CA SER A 174 4.54 12.88 -5.32
C SER A 174 4.73 11.47 -4.74
N ALA A 175 3.66 10.90 -4.17
CA ALA A 175 3.68 9.53 -3.68
C ALA A 175 4.07 8.49 -4.76
N SER A 176 3.66 8.73 -6.02
CA SER A 176 4.04 7.87 -7.14
C SER A 176 5.53 8.01 -7.50
N GLN A 177 6.11 9.21 -7.40
CA GLN A 177 7.54 9.43 -7.60
C GLN A 177 8.36 8.75 -6.50
N VAL A 178 7.98 8.91 -5.22
CA VAL A 178 8.62 8.23 -4.08
C VAL A 178 8.66 6.73 -4.31
N ARG A 179 7.53 6.14 -4.70
CA ARG A 179 7.41 4.71 -5.00
C ARG A 179 8.31 4.28 -6.15
N ALA A 180 8.21 4.98 -7.29
CA ALA A 180 8.96 4.62 -8.49
C ALA A 180 10.48 4.67 -8.27
N ARG A 181 10.97 5.65 -7.52
CA ARG A 181 12.40 5.78 -7.17
C ARG A 181 12.89 4.63 -6.31
N ALA A 182 12.14 4.28 -5.26
CA ALA A 182 12.49 3.14 -4.40
C ALA A 182 12.46 1.80 -5.17
N GLU A 183 11.46 1.59 -6.02
CA GLU A 183 11.35 0.41 -6.88
C GLU A 183 12.50 0.34 -7.89
N GLU A 184 12.92 1.46 -8.48
CA GLU A 184 14.08 1.55 -9.39
C GLU A 184 15.37 1.12 -8.70
N VAL A 185 15.63 1.62 -7.48
CA VAL A 185 16.80 1.23 -6.69
C VAL A 185 16.74 -0.26 -6.34
N CYS A 186 15.60 -0.76 -5.86
CA CYS A 186 15.41 -2.18 -5.54
C CYS A 186 15.67 -3.06 -6.77
N ALA A 187 15.12 -2.70 -7.93
CA ALA A 187 15.33 -3.43 -9.18
C ALA A 187 16.80 -3.41 -9.61
N ARG A 188 17.51 -2.30 -9.44
CA ARG A 188 18.96 -2.22 -9.68
C ARG A 188 19.74 -3.17 -8.76
N LEU A 189 19.47 -3.15 -7.45
CA LEU A 189 20.14 -4.03 -6.49
C LEU A 189 19.92 -5.51 -6.81
N ARG A 190 18.70 -5.89 -7.23
CA ARG A 190 18.39 -7.27 -7.66
C ARG A 190 19.16 -7.66 -8.92
N ARG A 191 19.32 -6.75 -9.89
CA ARG A 191 20.18 -6.98 -11.07
C ARG A 191 21.66 -7.12 -10.71
N GLU A 192 22.12 -6.46 -9.65
CA GLU A 192 23.46 -6.62 -9.08
C GLU A 192 23.63 -7.92 -8.28
N GLY A 193 22.59 -8.75 -8.16
CA GLY A 193 22.62 -10.04 -7.46
C GLY A 193 22.28 -9.98 -5.98
N TRP A 194 21.81 -8.83 -5.47
CA TRP A 194 21.37 -8.71 -4.09
C TRP A 194 19.93 -9.19 -3.91
N THR A 195 19.68 -9.92 -2.83
CA THR A 195 18.32 -10.12 -2.31
C THR A 195 17.83 -8.80 -1.76
N ALA A 196 17.06 -8.03 -2.55
CA ALA A 196 16.58 -6.71 -2.15
C ALA A 196 15.05 -6.61 -2.25
N TYR A 197 14.47 -5.81 -1.36
CA TYR A 197 13.03 -5.57 -1.27
C TYR A 197 12.75 -4.08 -1.13
N VAL A 198 11.54 -3.68 -1.50
CA VAL A 198 10.96 -2.38 -1.17
C VAL A 198 9.84 -2.59 -0.15
N HIS A 199 9.63 -1.66 0.78
CA HIS A 199 8.46 -1.62 1.64
C HIS A 199 7.79 -0.27 1.53
N HIS A 200 6.49 -0.24 1.18
CA HIS A 200 5.73 1.00 1.05
C HIS A 200 4.83 1.27 2.27
N GLU A 201 5.13 2.34 3.00
CA GLU A 201 4.26 2.90 4.03
C GLU A 201 3.34 3.97 3.42
N VAL A 202 2.13 3.55 3.06
CA VAL A 202 1.13 4.40 2.38
C VAL A 202 0.81 5.66 3.18
N ASP A 203 0.74 5.57 4.51
CA ASP A 203 0.28 6.66 5.37
C ASP A 203 1.26 7.81 5.49
N ARG A 204 2.55 7.47 5.44
CA ARG A 204 3.63 8.45 5.62
C ARG A 204 4.24 8.86 4.28
N VAL A 205 3.80 8.26 3.18
CA VAL A 205 4.45 8.41 1.86
C VAL A 205 5.95 8.14 2.00
N ILE A 206 6.27 6.99 2.59
CA ILE A 206 7.64 6.52 2.79
C ILE A 206 7.80 5.20 2.05
N SER A 207 8.91 5.03 1.34
CA SER A 207 9.30 3.76 0.71
C SER A 207 10.71 3.39 1.15
N SER A 208 10.84 2.30 1.89
CA SER A 208 12.14 1.80 2.35
C SER A 208 12.69 0.75 1.40
N VAL A 209 13.94 0.88 1.00
CA VAL A 209 14.69 -0.14 0.26
C VAL A 209 15.58 -0.90 1.23
N THR A 210 15.48 -2.22 1.18
CA THR A 210 16.09 -3.13 2.14
C THR A 210 16.83 -4.25 1.42
N VAL A 211 17.86 -4.81 2.07
CA VAL A 211 18.73 -5.86 1.53
C VAL A 211 18.88 -6.99 2.54
N GLY A 212 18.77 -8.22 2.04
CA GLY A 212 18.92 -9.46 2.78
C GLY A 212 17.70 -9.81 3.64
N LEU A 213 17.67 -11.07 4.07
CA LEU A 213 16.79 -11.55 5.13
C LEU A 213 17.65 -12.30 6.13
N TYR A 214 17.52 -11.91 7.39
CA TYR A 214 18.37 -12.36 8.49
C TYR A 214 17.46 -12.82 9.62
N ASP A 215 17.81 -13.90 10.30
CA ASP A 215 17.06 -14.34 11.47
C ASP A 215 17.78 -13.90 12.75
N ASN A 216 17.24 -14.31 13.90
CA ASN A 216 17.82 -13.99 15.21
C ASN A 216 19.20 -14.62 15.46
N ARG A 217 19.69 -15.50 14.59
CA ARG A 217 21.04 -16.10 14.68
C ARG A 217 22.07 -15.31 13.88
N SER A 218 21.65 -14.33 13.08
CA SER A 218 22.54 -13.50 12.28
C SER A 218 23.26 -12.42 13.09
N ILE A 219 22.78 -12.13 14.31
CA ILE A 219 23.39 -11.22 15.27
C ILE A 219 23.49 -11.91 16.63
N ASP A 220 24.63 -11.75 17.29
CA ASP A 220 24.79 -12.16 18.67
C ASP A 220 24.06 -11.19 19.61
N ALA A 221 23.10 -11.69 20.38
CA ALA A 221 22.25 -10.84 21.22
C ALA A 221 23.00 -10.17 22.39
N GLU A 222 24.12 -10.74 22.83
CA GLU A 222 24.89 -10.24 23.96
C GLU A 222 25.89 -9.15 23.53
N SER A 223 26.66 -9.42 22.48
CA SER A 223 27.71 -8.53 21.97
C SER A 223 27.24 -7.58 20.87
N GLY A 224 26.11 -7.85 20.22
CA GLY A 224 25.61 -7.11 19.06
C GLY A 224 26.42 -7.34 17.78
N LEU A 225 27.33 -8.32 17.76
CA LEU A 225 28.17 -8.61 16.62
C LEU A 225 27.39 -9.33 15.52
N ASP A 226 27.64 -8.96 14.27
CA ASP A 226 27.11 -9.69 13.11
C ASP A 226 27.81 -11.06 13.04
N LEU A 227 27.02 -12.15 13.06
CA LEU A 227 27.50 -13.52 12.92
C LEU A 227 27.35 -14.04 11.48
N ASP A 228 26.42 -13.45 10.73
CA ASP A 228 26.12 -13.86 9.36
C ASP A 228 27.05 -13.18 8.36
N ALA A 229 27.81 -13.99 7.61
CA ALA A 229 28.70 -13.50 6.56
C ALA A 229 27.97 -12.68 5.49
N ALA A 230 26.70 -12.97 5.18
CA ALA A 230 25.89 -12.19 4.27
C ALA A 230 25.53 -10.81 4.83
N LEU A 231 25.26 -10.71 6.14
CA LEU A 231 25.01 -9.44 6.82
C LEU A 231 26.28 -8.58 6.85
N ILE A 232 27.42 -9.18 7.21
CA ILE A 232 28.73 -8.52 7.18
C ILE A 232 29.05 -7.99 5.77
N ARG A 233 28.82 -8.80 4.73
CA ARG A 233 29.00 -8.37 3.33
C ARG A 233 28.07 -7.23 2.96
N ALA A 234 26.81 -7.27 3.38
CA ALA A 234 25.85 -6.20 3.12
C ALA A 234 26.28 -4.88 3.78
N ARG A 235 26.63 -4.89 5.08
CA ARG A 235 27.10 -3.67 5.77
C ARG A 235 28.39 -3.10 5.18
N LYS A 236 29.30 -3.96 4.71
CA LYS A 236 30.51 -3.50 4.01
C LYS A 236 30.19 -2.87 2.66
N ARG A 237 29.20 -3.41 1.92
CA ARG A 237 28.79 -2.87 0.62
C ARG A 237 28.01 -1.56 0.75
N PHE A 238 27.16 -1.47 1.76
CA PHE A 238 26.28 -0.34 2.06
C PHE A 238 26.71 0.25 3.41
N PRO A 239 27.78 1.07 3.47
CA PRO A 239 28.29 1.60 4.73
C PRO A 239 27.47 2.78 5.26
N HIS A 240 26.61 3.38 4.42
CA HIS A 240 25.86 4.59 4.73
C HIS A 240 24.38 4.39 4.40
N HIS A 241 23.51 4.87 5.29
CA HIS A 241 22.08 4.94 5.07
C HIS A 241 21.78 6.11 4.15
N LEU A 242 21.00 5.86 3.10
CA LEU A 242 20.61 6.89 2.15
C LEU A 242 19.18 7.38 2.41
N VAL A 243 18.94 8.67 2.18
CA VAL A 243 17.62 9.30 2.19
C VAL A 243 17.48 10.07 0.88
N ASN A 244 16.49 9.71 0.06
CA ASN A 244 16.28 10.25 -1.28
C ASN A 244 17.55 10.19 -2.17
N GLY A 245 18.35 9.13 -2.03
CA GLY A 245 19.61 8.93 -2.75
C GLY A 245 20.84 9.63 -2.14
N GLU A 246 20.69 10.42 -1.08
CA GLU A 246 21.77 11.14 -0.41
C GLU A 246 22.15 10.52 0.93
N GLU A 247 23.42 10.58 1.32
CA GLU A 247 23.86 10.04 2.60
C GLU A 247 23.23 10.81 3.77
N LEU A 248 22.54 10.08 4.64
CA LEU A 248 21.93 10.66 5.83
C LEU A 248 23.02 11.08 6.82
N GLN A 249 23.04 12.37 7.10
CA GLN A 249 23.87 12.94 8.15
C GLN A 249 23.06 13.12 9.43
N GLU A 250 23.58 12.58 10.53
CA GLU A 250 23.02 12.79 11.86
C GLU A 250 23.95 13.67 12.70
N PRO A 251 23.42 14.58 13.53
CA PRO A 251 24.23 15.31 14.50
C PRO A 251 24.97 14.34 15.40
N ILE A 252 26.26 14.61 15.68
CA ILE A 252 27.04 13.79 16.64
C ILE A 252 26.37 13.83 18.02
N ASP A 253 25.87 14.99 18.41
CA ASP A 253 25.02 15.19 19.59
C ASP A 253 23.81 16.06 19.20
N PRO A 254 22.58 15.53 19.25
CA PRO A 254 21.37 16.29 18.95
C PRO A 254 21.20 17.55 19.81
N ARG A 255 21.76 17.57 21.02
CA ARG A 255 21.71 18.72 21.93
C ARG A 255 22.83 19.73 21.68
N ARG A 256 23.84 19.36 20.90
CA ARG A 256 25.00 20.22 20.55
C ARG A 256 25.33 20.11 19.06
N PRO A 257 24.50 20.67 18.16
CA PRO A 257 24.70 20.59 16.71
C PRO A 257 26.04 21.16 16.22
N ALA A 258 26.63 22.08 16.97
CA ALA A 258 27.93 22.67 16.66
C ALA A 258 29.11 21.66 16.68
N LEU A 259 28.92 20.47 17.26
CA LEU A 259 29.93 19.40 17.24
C LEU A 259 30.07 18.74 15.86
N GLY A 260 29.19 19.08 14.92
CA GLY A 260 29.18 18.55 13.56
C GLY A 260 28.27 17.34 13.41
N THR A 261 28.39 16.71 12.25
CA THR A 261 27.56 15.58 11.83
C THR A 261 28.42 14.36 11.53
N ARG A 262 27.78 13.18 11.56
CA ARG A 262 28.36 11.93 11.08
C ARG A 262 27.40 11.26 10.12
N ARG A 263 27.95 10.45 9.21
CA ARG A 263 27.14 9.61 8.31
C ARG A 263 26.49 8.50 9.12
N GLN A 264 25.18 8.35 8.98
CA GLN A 264 24.46 7.28 9.63
C GLN A 264 24.73 5.94 8.90
N ALA A 265 25.00 4.89 9.66
CA ALA A 265 25.08 3.53 9.11
C ALA A 265 23.68 2.97 8.84
N PRO A 266 23.50 2.07 7.86
CA PRO A 266 22.21 1.46 7.60
C PRO A 266 21.72 0.62 8.78
N GLN A 267 20.42 0.63 8.97
CA GLN A 267 19.77 0.05 10.14
C GLN A 267 19.26 -1.35 9.84
N LEU A 268 19.46 -2.27 10.77
CA LEU A 268 18.77 -3.55 10.71
C LEU A 268 17.37 -3.37 11.30
N VAL A 269 16.35 -3.65 10.50
CA VAL A 269 14.94 -3.46 10.87
C VAL A 269 14.20 -4.79 10.81
N GLU A 270 13.20 -4.98 11.67
CA GLU A 270 12.35 -6.17 11.63
C GLU A 270 11.47 -6.13 10.38
N VAL A 271 11.33 -7.26 9.69
CA VAL A 271 10.40 -7.42 8.58
C VAL A 271 8.96 -7.24 9.13
N PRO A 272 8.12 -6.36 8.56
CA PRO A 272 6.78 -6.13 9.09
C PRO A 272 5.91 -7.41 9.07
N LYS A 273 4.98 -7.49 10.01
CA LYS A 273 3.96 -8.55 10.08
C LYS A 273 2.70 -8.12 9.30
N LEU A 274 1.89 -9.10 8.89
CA LEU A 274 0.58 -8.89 8.23
C LEU A 274 -0.57 -8.71 9.23
#